data_AF-A0A7X7MES5-F1
#
_entry.id   AF-A0A7X7MES5-F1
#
_cell.length_a   1.000
_cell.length_b   1.000
_cell.length_c   1.000
_cell.angle_alpha   90.00
_cell.angle_beta   90.00
_cell.angle_gamma   90.00
#
_symmetry.space_group_name_H-M   'P 1'
#
loop_
_entity.id
_entity.type
_entity.pdbx_description
1 polymer ?
#
loop_
_entity_poly.entity_id
_entity_poly.type
_entity_poly.pdbx_seq_one_letter_code
_entity_poly.pdbx_strand_id
1 'polypeptide(L)'
;AGMSVFTPGPTARAADRRLVARLLASCGEVLELDERHFDAVTALSGSGPAFFAYLVQAMARGAEALGLPAEAARLLANQTMLGTARTLRERGQAPDAFIQAVCSPKGTTAAGMAVLEKSGVARALDRTLRAAARRSRELNRG
;
A
#
# COMPACT_ATOMS: atom_id res chain seq x y z
N ALA A 1 -6.79 3.63 8.55
CA ALA A 1 -7.75 3.95 7.47
C ALA A 1 -7.87 2.72 6.58
N GLY A 2 -9.08 2.19 6.38
CA GLY A 2 -9.31 1.06 5.48
C GLY A 2 -9.47 1.51 4.02
N MET A 3 -9.51 0.52 3.12
CA MET A 3 -9.86 0.70 1.71
C MET A 3 -10.89 -0.38 1.36
N SER A 4 -12.03 0.03 0.81
CA SER A 4 -13.05 -0.88 0.30
C SER A 4 -13.27 -0.62 -1.19
N VAL A 5 -13.52 -1.69 -1.94
CA VAL A 5 -13.87 -1.59 -3.36
C VAL A 5 -15.14 -2.41 -3.59
N PHE A 6 -16.08 -1.86 -4.35
CA PHE A 6 -17.31 -2.56 -4.71
C PHE A 6 -17.61 -2.42 -6.21
N THR A 7 -18.41 -3.36 -6.72
CA THR A 7 -18.94 -3.36 -8.08
C THR A 7 -20.46 -3.50 -7.99
N PRO A 8 -21.26 -2.66 -8.66
CA PRO A 8 -22.70 -2.83 -8.69
C PRO A 8 -23.09 -4.05 -9.51
N GLY A 9 -24.05 -4.84 -9.01
CA GLY A 9 -24.66 -5.90 -9.81
C GLY A 9 -25.53 -5.34 -10.95
N PRO A 10 -25.90 -6.18 -11.94
CA PRO A 10 -26.63 -5.73 -13.14
C PRO A 10 -27.97 -5.03 -12.88
N THR A 11 -28.60 -5.32 -11.75
CA THR A 11 -29.91 -4.78 -11.35
C THR A 11 -29.81 -3.69 -10.27
N ALA A 12 -28.58 -3.34 -9.84
CA ALA A 12 -28.36 -2.37 -8.78
C ALA A 12 -28.78 -0.96 -9.20
N ARG A 13 -29.59 -0.32 -8.37
CA ARG A 13 -30.06 1.06 -8.61
C ARG A 13 -29.03 2.06 -8.10
N ALA A 14 -29.15 3.31 -8.56
CA ALA A 14 -28.34 4.41 -8.06
C ALA A 14 -28.46 4.60 -6.53
N ALA A 15 -29.63 4.32 -5.96
CA ALA A 15 -29.85 4.37 -4.52
C ALA A 15 -29.05 3.29 -3.77
N ASP A 16 -28.99 2.07 -4.31
CA ASP A 16 -28.23 0.95 -3.73
C ASP A 16 -26.74 1.26 -3.73
N ARG A 17 -26.22 1.76 -4.86
CA ARG A 17 -24.82 2.20 -5.00
C ARG A 17 -24.45 3.26 -3.95
N ARG A 18 -25.30 4.29 -3.78
CA ARG A 18 -25.07 5.34 -2.77
C ARG A 18 -25.15 4.80 -1.34
N LEU A 19 -26.07 3.86 -1.08
CA LEU A 19 -26.19 3.24 0.24
C LEU A 19 -24.93 2.44 0.59
N VAL A 20 -24.50 1.55 -0.31
CA VAL A 20 -23.29 0.73 -0.13
C VAL A 20 -22.05 1.61 0.03
N ALA A 21 -21.88 2.62 -0.84
CA ALA A 21 -20.76 3.54 -0.75
C ALA A 21 -20.71 4.27 0.60
N ARG A 22 -21.84 4.76 1.11
CA ARG A 22 -21.90 5.41 2.43
C ARG A 22 -21.60 4.47 3.59
N LEU A 23 -22.10 3.23 3.53
CA LEU A 23 -21.83 2.24 4.56
C LEU A 23 -20.34 1.90 4.63
N LEU A 24 -19.73 1.61 3.48
CA LEU A 24 -18.30 1.30 3.41
C LEU A 24 -17.42 2.50 3.77
N ALA A 25 -17.87 3.73 3.50
CA ALA A 25 -17.14 4.95 3.83
C ALA A 25 -16.97 5.16 5.35
N SER A 26 -17.79 4.51 6.18
CA SER A 26 -17.59 4.51 7.63
C SER A 26 -16.31 3.78 8.07
N CYS A 27 -15.74 2.91 7.22
CA CYS A 27 -14.54 2.13 7.51
C CYS A 27 -13.28 2.65 6.80
N GLY A 28 -13.38 3.64 5.90
CA GLY A 28 -12.26 4.18 5.15
C GLY A 28 -12.66 4.71 3.77
N GLU A 29 -11.68 4.74 2.86
CA GLU A 29 -11.93 5.18 1.48
C GLU A 29 -12.68 4.10 0.70
N VAL A 30 -13.52 4.52 -0.24
CA VAL A 30 -14.33 3.63 -1.07
C VAL A 30 -14.13 3.95 -2.53
N LEU A 31 -13.93 2.91 -3.33
CA LEU A 31 -13.84 3.01 -4.77
C LEU A 31 -14.86 2.08 -5.44
N GLU A 32 -15.52 2.57 -6.47
CA GLU A 32 -16.32 1.73 -7.36
C GLU A 32 -15.46 1.36 -8.58
N LEU A 33 -15.32 0.07 -8.87
CA LEU A 33 -14.57 -0.45 -10.02
C LEU A 33 -15.31 -1.61 -10.67
N ASP A 34 -15.03 -1.84 -11.96
CA ASP A 34 -15.47 -3.05 -12.65
C ASP A 34 -14.92 -4.31 -11.97
N GLU A 35 -15.75 -5.35 -11.88
CA GLU A 35 -15.42 -6.63 -11.26
C GLU A 35 -14.14 -7.28 -11.82
N ARG A 36 -13.84 -7.05 -13.10
CA ARG A 36 -12.60 -7.53 -13.76
C ARG A 36 -11.30 -7.06 -13.07
N HIS A 37 -11.36 -6.03 -12.25
CA HIS A 37 -10.21 -5.49 -11.51
C HIS A 37 -10.05 -6.14 -10.12
N PHE A 38 -11.00 -6.96 -9.66
CA PHE A 38 -11.05 -7.41 -8.27
C PHE A 38 -9.89 -8.31 -7.86
N ASP A 39 -9.30 -9.09 -8.77
CA ASP A 39 -8.09 -9.86 -8.44
C ASP A 39 -6.90 -8.94 -8.13
N ALA A 40 -6.79 -7.82 -8.83
CA ALA A 40 -5.76 -6.82 -8.59
C ALA A 40 -6.04 -6.04 -7.30
N VAL A 41 -7.31 -5.70 -7.03
CA VAL A 41 -7.74 -5.10 -5.76
C VAL A 41 -7.41 -6.01 -4.58
N THR A 42 -7.78 -7.29 -4.66
CA THR A 42 -7.46 -8.28 -3.63
C THR A 42 -5.96 -8.39 -3.38
N ALA A 43 -5.16 -8.40 -4.45
CA ALA A 43 -3.71 -8.42 -4.32
C ALA A 43 -3.16 -7.14 -3.65
N LEU A 44 -3.67 -5.97 -4.02
CA LEU A 44 -3.13 -4.68 -3.58
C LEU A 44 -3.67 -4.22 -2.23
N SER A 45 -4.99 -4.21 -2.01
CA SER A 45 -5.62 -3.68 -0.80
C SER A 45 -6.13 -4.76 0.15
N GLY A 46 -6.52 -5.93 -0.35
CA GLY A 46 -6.93 -7.06 0.48
C GLY A 46 -5.74 -7.71 1.19
N SER A 47 -4.74 -8.11 0.41
CA SER A 47 -3.48 -8.71 0.91
C SER A 47 -2.42 -7.67 1.25
N GLY A 48 -2.55 -6.45 0.72
CA GLY A 48 -1.62 -5.33 0.90
C GLY A 48 -1.17 -5.05 2.33
N PRO A 49 -2.07 -5.03 3.33
CA PRO A 49 -1.68 -4.77 4.72
C PRO A 49 -0.55 -5.68 5.22
N ALA A 50 -0.55 -6.97 4.84
CA ALA A 50 0.52 -7.88 5.19
C ALA A 50 1.85 -7.53 4.49
N PHE A 51 1.79 -7.10 3.23
CA PHE A 51 2.96 -6.69 2.47
C PHE A 51 3.57 -5.39 3.00
N PHE A 52 2.74 -4.41 3.36
CA PHE A 52 3.20 -3.19 4.03
C PHE A 52 3.77 -3.50 5.42
N ALA A 53 3.14 -4.38 6.20
CA ALA A 53 3.67 -4.80 7.50
C ALA A 53 5.04 -5.48 7.36
N TYR A 54 5.25 -6.29 6.31
CA TYR A 54 6.57 -6.86 6.00
C TYR A 54 7.62 -5.79 5.70
N LEU A 55 7.28 -4.76 4.91
CA LEU A 55 8.20 -3.64 4.63
C LEU A 55 8.54 -2.88 5.93
N VAL A 56 7.57 -2.61 6.78
CA VAL A 56 7.79 -1.99 8.09
C VAL A 56 8.71 -2.85 8.96
N GLN A 57 8.48 -4.17 8.99
CA GLN A 57 9.34 -5.10 9.72
C GLN A 57 10.77 -5.11 9.19
N ALA A 58 10.96 -5.11 7.87
CA ALA A 58 12.28 -5.07 7.26
C ALA A 58 13.03 -3.77 7.60
N MET A 59 12.33 -2.63 7.56
CA MET A 59 12.88 -1.32 7.94
C MET A 59 13.27 -1.27 9.43
N ALA A 60 12.41 -1.79 10.33
CA ALA A 60 12.70 -1.85 11.75
C ALA A 60 13.94 -2.71 12.04
N ARG A 61 14.03 -3.91 11.44
CA ARG A 61 15.21 -4.78 11.58
C ARG A 61 16.50 -4.13 11.06
N GLY A 62 16.41 -3.41 9.94
CA GLY A 62 17.54 -2.62 9.43
C GLY A 62 17.99 -1.55 10.42
N ALA A 63 17.06 -0.88 11.09
CA ALA A 63 17.36 0.13 12.09
C ALA A 63 17.92 -0.46 13.41
N GLU A 64 17.46 -1.66 13.80
CA GLU A 64 18.05 -2.43 14.92
C GLU A 64 19.51 -2.79 14.63
N ALA A 65 19.82 -3.21 13.40
CA ALA A 65 21.19 -3.50 12.97
C ALA A 65 22.11 -2.27 12.99
N LEU A 66 21.54 -1.05 12.97
CA LEU A 66 22.26 0.20 13.14
C LEU A 66 22.39 0.62 14.62
N GLY A 67 21.93 -0.23 15.56
CA GLY A 67 22.08 -0.03 16.99
C GLY A 67 20.85 0.51 17.72
N LEU A 68 19.68 0.64 17.05
CA LEU A 68 18.47 1.05 17.74
C LEU A 68 17.88 -0.07 18.62
N PRO A 69 17.35 0.26 19.80
CA PRO A 69 16.51 -0.66 20.54
C PRO A 69 15.29 -1.08 19.71
N ALA A 70 14.92 -2.37 19.79
CA ALA A 70 13.86 -2.94 18.95
C ALA A 70 12.51 -2.21 19.08
N GLU A 71 12.17 -1.72 20.26
CA GLU A 71 10.94 -0.94 20.47
C GLU A 71 10.97 0.41 19.74
N ALA A 72 12.09 1.13 19.83
CA ALA A 72 12.27 2.40 19.12
C ALA A 72 12.26 2.19 17.60
N ALA A 73 12.94 1.15 17.10
CA ALA A 73 12.98 0.81 15.69
C ALA A 73 11.57 0.52 15.13
N ARG A 74 10.77 -0.28 15.84
CA ARG A 74 9.37 -0.56 15.47
C ARG A 74 8.51 0.70 15.49
N LEU A 75 8.63 1.53 16.53
CA LEU A 75 7.85 2.77 16.62
C LEU A 75 8.17 3.71 15.46
N LEU A 76 9.45 3.95 15.19
CA LEU A 76 9.91 4.79 14.08
C LEU A 76 9.43 4.26 12.74
N ALA A 77 9.63 2.97 12.45
CA ALA A 77 9.23 2.40 11.16
C ALA A 77 7.71 2.50 10.91
N ASN A 78 6.88 2.21 11.93
CA ASN A 78 5.43 2.35 11.82
C ASN A 78 5.01 3.80 11.61
N GLN A 79 5.53 4.72 12.41
CA GLN A 79 5.14 6.13 12.35
C GLN A 79 5.60 6.80 11.05
N THR A 80 6.79 6.48 10.56
CA THR A 80 7.30 7.00 9.28
C THR A 80 6.49 6.47 8.10
N MET A 81 6.11 5.18 8.09
CA MET A 81 5.23 4.61 7.07
C MET A 81 3.86 5.31 7.07
N LEU A 82 3.24 5.45 8.25
CA LEU A 82 1.94 6.11 8.41
C LEU A 82 1.98 7.57 7.93
N GLY A 83 2.98 8.34 8.39
CA GLY A 83 3.15 9.73 8.01
C GLY A 83 3.37 9.93 6.51
N THR A 84 4.16 9.04 5.90
CA THR A 84 4.41 9.07 4.44
C THR A 84 3.14 8.80 3.66
N ALA A 85 2.42 7.72 3.99
CA ALA A 85 1.16 7.37 3.32
C ALA A 85 0.10 8.48 3.48
N ARG A 86 -0.01 9.06 4.68
CA ARG A 86 -0.90 10.20 4.94
C ARG A 86 -0.55 11.42 4.10
N THR A 87 0.73 11.78 4.04
CA THR A 87 1.20 12.95 3.28
C THR A 87 0.93 12.80 1.79
N LEU A 88 1.22 11.63 1.21
CA LEU A 88 0.94 11.34 -0.20
C LEU A 88 -0.55 11.49 -0.52
N ARG A 89 -1.42 10.94 0.35
CA ARG A 89 -2.87 11.05 0.19
C ARG A 89 -3.37 12.49 0.30
N GLU A 90 -2.97 13.20 1.35
CA GLU A 90 -3.50 14.54 1.64
C GLU A 90 -3.01 15.60 0.64
N ARG A 91 -1.79 15.45 0.12
CA ARG A 91 -1.22 16.40 -0.86
C ARG A 91 -1.56 16.03 -2.30
N GLY A 92 -2.12 14.84 -2.55
CA GLY A 92 -2.32 14.32 -3.90
C GLY A 92 -1.03 14.26 -4.74
N GLN A 93 0.13 14.25 -4.07
CA GLN A 93 1.43 14.36 -4.72
C GLN A 93 1.85 12.99 -5.26
N ALA A 94 2.39 12.97 -6.48
CA ALA A 94 2.95 11.76 -7.05
C ALA A 94 4.16 11.27 -6.21
N PRO A 95 4.34 9.93 -6.01
CA PRO A 95 5.40 9.42 -5.15
C PRO A 95 6.82 9.84 -5.56
N ASP A 96 7.10 9.94 -6.86
CA ASP A 96 8.36 10.43 -7.41
C ASP A 96 8.61 11.89 -7.00
N ALA A 97 7.61 12.76 -7.11
CA ALA A 97 7.70 14.14 -6.67
C ALA A 97 7.92 14.24 -5.15
N PHE A 98 7.29 13.38 -4.35
CA PHE A 98 7.52 13.32 -2.91
C PHE A 98 8.95 12.89 -2.58
N ILE A 99 9.46 11.85 -3.24
CA ILE A 99 10.85 11.39 -3.09
C ILE A 99 11.81 12.53 -3.40
N GLN A 100 11.63 13.25 -4.51
CA GLN A 100 12.47 14.40 -4.86
C GLN A 100 12.42 15.50 -3.80
N ALA A 101 11.24 15.78 -3.24
CA ALA A 101 11.08 16.82 -2.22
C ALA A 101 11.80 16.51 -0.90
N VAL A 102 11.97 15.22 -0.54
CA VAL A 102 12.67 14.79 0.69
C VAL A 102 14.12 14.35 0.44
N CYS A 103 14.56 14.33 -0.82
CA CYS A 103 15.88 13.91 -1.23
C CYS A 103 16.78 15.11 -1.49
N SER A 104 17.58 15.49 -0.48
CA SER A 104 18.62 16.50 -0.67
C SER A 104 19.80 15.92 -1.47
N PRO A 105 20.35 16.67 -2.46
CA PRO A 105 21.54 16.22 -3.19
C PRO A 105 22.70 15.90 -2.23
N LYS A 106 23.34 14.74 -2.43
CA LYS A 106 24.41 14.20 -1.56
C LYS A 106 23.99 13.93 -0.10
N GLY A 107 22.70 13.97 0.21
CA GLY A 107 22.16 13.67 1.53
C GLY A 107 22.01 12.17 1.80
N THR A 108 21.61 11.84 3.04
CA THR A 108 21.37 10.46 3.49
C THR A 108 20.25 9.78 2.68
N THR A 109 19.18 10.50 2.37
CA THR A 109 18.08 10.01 1.52
C THR A 109 18.58 9.61 0.12
N ALA A 110 19.43 10.45 -0.50
CA ALA A 110 19.98 10.18 -1.83
C ALA A 110 20.83 8.90 -1.84
N ALA A 111 21.67 8.72 -0.82
CA ALA A 111 22.48 7.50 -0.67
C ALA A 111 21.61 6.24 -0.49
N GLY A 112 20.56 6.31 0.35
CA GLY A 112 19.62 5.21 0.55
C GLY A 112 18.81 4.87 -0.70
N MET A 113 18.29 5.88 -1.40
CA MET A 113 17.52 5.70 -2.64
C MET A 113 18.36 5.07 -3.75
N ALA A 114 19.62 5.46 -3.90
CA ALA A 114 20.52 4.85 -4.87
C ALA A 114 20.70 3.33 -4.66
N VAL A 115 20.63 2.86 -3.41
CA VAL A 115 20.64 1.42 -3.08
C VAL A 115 19.29 0.78 -3.43
N LEU A 116 18.17 1.41 -3.03
CA LEU A 116 16.83 0.87 -3.31
C LEU A 116 16.53 0.78 -4.81
N GLU A 117 16.92 1.77 -5.60
CA GLU A 117 16.70 1.78 -7.06
C GLU A 117 17.46 0.67 -7.78
N LYS A 118 18.66 0.35 -7.31
CA LYS A 118 19.49 -0.75 -7.83
C LYS A 118 19.11 -2.11 -7.22
N SER A 119 18.25 -2.11 -6.21
CA SER A 119 17.82 -3.33 -5.54
C SER A 119 16.78 -4.11 -6.36
N GLY A 120 16.48 -5.33 -5.93
CA GLY A 120 15.39 -6.13 -6.48
C GLY A 120 14.00 -5.81 -5.92
N VAL A 121 13.83 -4.80 -5.05
CA VAL A 121 12.59 -4.57 -4.27
C VAL A 121 11.39 -4.34 -5.18
N ALA A 122 11.50 -3.46 -6.20
CA ALA A 122 10.38 -3.20 -7.10
C ALA A 122 9.93 -4.47 -7.85
N ARG A 123 10.89 -5.28 -8.32
CA ARG A 123 10.59 -6.57 -8.99
C ARG A 123 9.99 -7.58 -8.01
N ALA A 124 10.44 -7.59 -6.75
CA ALA A 124 9.87 -8.46 -5.72
C ALA A 124 8.40 -8.11 -5.45
N LEU A 125 8.08 -6.82 -5.30
CA LEU A 125 6.70 -6.36 -5.10
C LEU A 125 5.79 -6.68 -6.29
N ASP A 126 6.25 -6.49 -7.53
CA ASP A 126 5.50 -6.90 -8.72
C ASP A 126 5.17 -8.40 -8.69
N ARG A 127 6.17 -9.25 -8.40
CA ARG A 127 5.94 -10.70 -8.28
C ARG A 127 4.99 -11.06 -7.15
N THR A 128 5.08 -10.37 -6.01
CA THR A 128 4.17 -10.55 -4.87
C THR A 128 2.72 -10.26 -5.27
N LEU A 129 2.47 -9.12 -5.92
CA LEU A 129 1.13 -8.75 -6.38
C LEU A 129 0.59 -9.73 -7.43
N ARG A 130 1.43 -10.14 -8.39
CA ARG A 130 1.04 -11.16 -9.40
C ARG A 130 0.71 -12.50 -8.77
N ALA A 131 1.45 -12.92 -7.75
CA ALA A 131 1.19 -14.16 -7.04
C ALA A 131 -0.15 -14.12 -6.30
N ALA A 132 -0.42 -13.03 -5.57
CA ALA A 132 -1.69 -12.83 -4.87
C ALA A 132 -2.88 -12.77 -5.85
N ALA A 133 -2.75 -12.01 -6.94
CA ALA A 133 -3.80 -11.90 -7.97
C ALA A 133 -4.05 -13.23 -8.70
N ARG A 134 -3.00 -14.02 -8.94
CA ARG A 134 -3.16 -15.37 -9.50
C ARG A 134 -3.92 -16.26 -8.52
N ARG A 135 -3.58 -16.23 -7.23
CA ARG A 135 -4.27 -17.04 -6.22
C ARG A 135 -5.75 -16.64 -6.07
N SER A 136 -6.05 -15.33 -6.11
CA SER A 136 -7.43 -14.83 -6.15
C SER A 136 -8.23 -15.46 -7.30
N ARG A 137 -7.67 -15.49 -8.51
CA ARG A 137 -8.30 -16.12 -9.69
C ARG A 137 -8.51 -17.62 -9.54
N GLU A 138 -7.57 -18.32 -8.93
CA GLU A 138 -7.71 -19.76 -8.67
C GLU A 138 -8.86 -20.04 -7.71
N LEU A 139 -8.99 -19.22 -6.66
CA LEU A 139 -10.07 -19.36 -5.66
C LEU A 139 -11.45 -19.04 -6.24
N ASN A 140 -11.56 -18.08 -7.16
CA ASN A 140 -12.84 -17.72 -7.78
C ASN A 140 -13.32 -18.73 -8.85
N ARG A 141 -12.48 -19.70 -9.23
CA ARG A 141 -12.81 -20.74 -10.21
C ARG A 141 -13.16 -22.09 -9.58
N GLY A 142 -12.93 -22.25 -8.27
CA GLY A 142 -13.28 -23.45 -7.50
C GLY A 142 -14.56 -23.21 -6.71
#